data_AF-A0A2G9QJN4-F1
#
_entry.id   AF-A0A2G9QJN4-F1
#
_cell.length_a   1.000
_cell.length_b   1.000
_cell.length_c   1.000
_cell.angle_alpha   90.00
_cell.angle_beta   90.00
_cell.angle_gamma   90.00
#
_symmetry.space_group_name_H-M   'P 1'
#
loop_
_entity.id
_entity.type
_entity.pdbx_description
1 polymer ?
#
loop_
_entity_poly.entity_id
_entity_poly.type
_entity_poly.pdbx_seq_one_letter_code
_entity_poly.pdbx_strand_id
1 'polypeptide(L)'
;AVSNKLQILVGDVLKTDLPFFDLCVANLPYQISSPFVFKLLLHRPFFRCAVLMFQREFAMRLVAKPGDKLYCRLSINTQLLARVDHLMKVSKNNFKPPPKVESSVVRIEPKNPPPPINFQEWDGLVRIAFVRKNKTLAASFKSSAVQELLEKNYRIHCSLHNVLSFGGI
;
A
#
# COMPACT_ATOMS: atom_id res chain seq x y z
N ALA A 1 -4.15 41.06 -10.26
CA ALA A 1 -5.37 40.42 -9.72
C ALA A 1 -4.97 39.19 -8.91
N VAL A 2 -5.36 39.09 -7.64
CA VAL A 2 -5.07 37.88 -6.84
C VAL A 2 -6.00 36.78 -7.35
N SER A 3 -5.48 35.89 -8.19
CA SER A 3 -6.18 34.69 -8.65
C SER A 3 -6.65 33.88 -7.44
N ASN A 4 -7.90 33.40 -7.47
CA ASN A 4 -8.43 32.50 -6.45
C ASN A 4 -7.68 31.16 -6.51
N LYS A 5 -6.84 30.89 -5.52
CA LYS A 5 -5.94 29.72 -5.47
C LYS A 5 -6.59 28.48 -4.83
N LEU A 6 -7.85 28.57 -4.40
CA LEU A 6 -8.55 27.48 -3.72
C LEU A 6 -9.57 26.82 -4.65
N GLN A 7 -9.37 25.53 -4.90
CA GLN A 7 -10.35 24.65 -5.53
C GLN A 7 -10.84 23.62 -4.52
N ILE A 8 -12.16 23.47 -4.41
CA ILE A 8 -12.80 22.51 -3.50
C ILE A 8 -13.42 21.39 -4.34
N LEU A 9 -12.95 20.17 -4.13
CA LEU A 9 -13.50 18.96 -4.74
C LEU A 9 -14.35 18.22 -3.71
N VAL A 10 -15.67 18.24 -3.89
CA VAL A 10 -16.61 17.57 -2.98
C VAL A 10 -16.88 16.15 -3.47
N GLY A 11 -16.61 15.15 -2.63
CA GLY A 11 -16.89 13.75 -2.95
C GLY A 11 -16.08 12.74 -2.15
N ASP A 12 -16.22 11.47 -2.50
CA ASP A 12 -15.40 10.38 -1.99
C ASP A 12 -14.05 10.36 -2.71
N VAL A 13 -13.01 10.82 -2.02
CA VAL A 13 -11.64 10.90 -2.56
C VAL A 13 -11.12 9.55 -3.08
N LEU A 14 -11.62 8.41 -2.58
CA LEU A 14 -11.20 7.10 -3.10
C LEU A 14 -11.73 6.86 -4.51
N LYS A 15 -12.89 7.43 -4.85
CA LYS A 15 -13.56 7.28 -6.15
C LYS A 15 -13.26 8.43 -7.11
N THR A 16 -12.86 9.60 -6.60
CA THR A 16 -12.53 10.77 -7.42
C THR A 16 -11.18 10.63 -8.13
N ASP A 17 -11.10 11.10 -9.37
CA ASP A 17 -9.82 11.27 -10.06
C ASP A 17 -9.07 12.46 -9.49
N LEU A 18 -7.87 12.22 -8.97
CA LEU A 18 -7.06 13.26 -8.36
C LEU A 18 -6.43 14.12 -9.45
N PRO A 19 -6.47 15.47 -9.33
CA PRO A 19 -5.73 16.34 -10.23
C PRO A 19 -4.22 16.17 -10.01
N PHE A 20 -3.41 16.78 -10.87
CA PHE A 20 -1.99 16.94 -10.60
C PHE A 20 -1.77 17.74 -9.30
N PHE A 21 -0.80 17.31 -8.48
CA PHE A 21 -0.33 18.06 -7.34
C PHE A 21 1.15 17.77 -7.05
N ASP A 22 1.89 18.77 -6.57
CA ASP A 22 3.28 18.59 -6.14
C ASP A 22 3.39 17.99 -4.74
N LEU A 23 2.51 18.44 -3.84
CA LEU A 23 2.51 18.09 -2.42
C LEU A 23 1.12 17.69 -1.97
N CYS A 24 1.03 16.68 -1.11
CA CYS A 24 -0.21 16.29 -0.45
C CYS A 24 -0.06 16.43 1.06
N VAL A 25 -1.01 17.08 1.72
CA VAL A 25 -1.15 17.06 3.17
C VAL A 25 -2.53 16.52 3.48
N ALA A 26 -2.63 15.51 4.34
CA ALA A 26 -3.92 14.93 4.68
C ALA A 26 -4.02 14.51 6.14
N ASN A 27 -5.18 14.79 6.72
CA ASN A 27 -5.64 14.20 7.96
C ASN A 27 -6.81 13.27 7.63
N LEU A 28 -6.55 11.97 7.59
CA LEU A 28 -7.49 10.98 7.07
C LEU A 28 -8.27 10.29 8.18
N PRO A 29 -9.57 10.02 8.00
CA PRO A 29 -10.27 9.02 8.78
C PRO A 29 -9.56 7.67 8.66
N TYR A 30 -9.39 6.98 9.78
CA TYR A 30 -8.52 5.82 9.84
C TYR A 30 -8.97 4.66 8.94
N GLN A 31 -10.28 4.56 8.69
CA GLN A 31 -10.93 3.54 7.86
C GLN A 31 -10.47 3.59 6.39
N ILE A 32 -10.06 4.76 5.89
CA ILE A 32 -9.64 4.93 4.50
C ILE A 32 -8.12 5.03 4.33
N SER A 33 -7.34 4.89 5.41
CA SER A 33 -5.88 5.09 5.38
C SER A 33 -5.17 4.19 4.37
N SER A 34 -5.45 2.87 4.40
CA SER A 34 -4.83 1.91 3.50
C SER A 34 -5.19 2.13 2.02
N PRO A 35 -6.47 2.22 1.62
CA PRO A 35 -6.81 2.45 0.22
C PRO A 35 -6.31 3.81 -0.28
N PHE A 36 -6.30 4.84 0.57
CA PHE A 36 -5.77 6.15 0.19
C PHE A 36 -4.25 6.14 -0.05
N VAL A 37 -3.48 5.45 0.79
CA VAL A 37 -2.02 5.28 0.57
C VAL A 37 -1.77 4.63 -0.79
N PHE A 38 -2.47 3.54 -1.12
CA PHE A 38 -2.30 2.91 -2.42
C PHE A 38 -2.77 3.79 -3.59
N LYS A 39 -3.86 4.54 -3.42
CA LYS A 39 -4.31 5.52 -4.42
C LYS A 39 -3.23 6.57 -4.69
N LEU A 40 -2.53 7.07 -3.67
CA LEU A 40 -1.40 7.98 -3.84
C LEU A 40 -0.22 7.28 -4.56
N LEU A 41 0.21 6.10 -4.11
CA LEU A 41 1.35 5.41 -4.71
C LEU A 41 1.16 5.08 -6.21
N LEU A 42 -0.09 4.83 -6.61
CA LEU A 42 -0.47 4.56 -8.00
C LEU A 42 -0.81 5.83 -8.80
N HIS A 43 -0.93 6.99 -8.15
CA HIS A 43 -1.25 8.25 -8.81
C HIS A 43 -0.16 8.65 -9.81
N ARG A 44 -0.59 9.17 -10.96
CA ARG A 44 0.26 9.75 -12.00
C ARG A 44 -0.34 11.08 -12.45
N PRO A 45 0.47 12.11 -12.78
CA PRO A 45 1.93 12.17 -12.65
C PRO A 45 2.43 12.02 -11.20
N PHE A 46 3.73 11.73 -11.02
CA PHE A 46 4.29 11.59 -9.67
C PHE A 46 4.27 12.92 -8.92
N PHE A 47 3.84 12.90 -7.67
CA PHE A 47 4.00 13.99 -6.72
C PHE A 47 5.36 13.93 -6.03
N ARG A 48 5.82 15.05 -5.47
CA ARG A 48 7.11 15.14 -4.78
C ARG A 48 7.10 14.46 -3.41
N CYS A 49 6.14 14.82 -2.55
CA CYS A 49 5.94 14.13 -1.27
C CYS A 49 4.53 14.33 -0.71
N ALA A 50 4.13 13.41 0.18
CA ALA A 50 2.90 13.48 0.94
C ALA A 50 3.21 13.46 2.44
N VAL A 51 2.60 14.36 3.21
CA VAL A 51 2.70 14.44 4.66
C VAL A 51 1.33 14.08 5.24
N LEU A 52 1.22 12.87 5.77
CA LEU A 52 -0.04 12.23 6.09
C LEU A 52 -0.12 11.92 7.58
N MET A 53 -1.27 12.19 8.18
CA MET A 53 -1.55 11.83 9.56
C MET A 53 -2.36 10.53 9.64
N PHE A 54 -1.91 9.60 10.48
CA PHE A 54 -2.52 8.29 10.69
C PHE A 54 -2.60 7.94 12.17
N GLN A 55 -3.34 6.88 12.52
CA GLN A 55 -3.16 6.22 13.82
C GLN A 55 -1.72 5.78 14.01
N ARG A 56 -1.24 5.83 15.25
CA ARG A 56 0.13 5.43 15.61
C ARG A 56 0.49 4.05 15.07
N GLU A 57 -0.35 3.04 15.31
CA GLU A 57 -0.07 1.65 14.90
C GLU A 57 0.01 1.52 13.37
N PHE A 58 -0.90 2.15 12.64
CA PHE A 58 -0.87 2.19 11.17
C PHE A 58 0.41 2.86 10.65
N ALA A 59 0.78 4.03 11.18
CA ALA A 59 2.01 4.72 10.82
C ALA A 59 3.25 3.86 11.09
N MET A 60 3.30 3.19 12.24
CA MET A 60 4.42 2.31 12.59
C MET A 60 4.50 1.09 11.66
N ARG A 61 3.37 0.58 11.17
CA ARG A 61 3.37 -0.49 10.16
C ARG A 61 3.95 -0.02 8.82
N LEU A 62 3.71 1.22 8.41
CA LEU A 62 4.26 1.75 7.15
C LEU A 62 5.80 1.80 7.16
N VAL A 63 6.40 2.16 8.29
CA VAL A 63 7.85 2.32 8.46
C VAL A 63 8.56 1.08 9.01
N ALA A 64 7.82 0.05 9.41
CA ALA A 64 8.37 -1.17 9.97
C ALA A 64 9.34 -1.85 8.99
N LYS A 65 10.50 -2.29 9.48
CA LYS A 65 11.53 -2.99 8.71
C LYS A 65 11.35 -4.51 8.82
N PRO A 66 11.92 -5.31 7.90
CA PRO A 66 11.93 -6.76 8.03
C PRO A 66 12.43 -7.21 9.41
N GLY A 67 11.70 -8.11 10.05
CA GLY A 67 11.99 -8.59 11.41
C GLY A 67 11.23 -7.84 12.52
N ASP A 68 10.76 -6.61 12.26
CA ASP A 68 9.98 -5.87 13.26
C ASP A 68 8.63 -6.54 13.53
N LYS A 69 8.15 -6.46 14.77
CA LYS A 69 6.86 -7.02 15.18
C LYS A 69 5.70 -6.53 14.30
N LEU A 70 5.74 -5.25 13.90
CA LEU A 70 4.72 -4.61 13.07
C LEU A 70 4.95 -4.78 11.56
N TYR A 71 6.02 -5.44 11.14
CA TYR A 71 6.27 -5.72 9.72
C TYR A 71 5.15 -6.58 9.15
N CYS A 72 4.58 -6.13 8.03
CA CYS A 72 3.44 -6.75 7.39
C CYS A 72 3.38 -6.41 5.89
N ARG A 73 2.38 -6.94 5.20
CA ARG A 73 2.11 -6.63 3.78
C ARG A 73 2.04 -5.13 3.47
N LEU A 74 1.46 -4.33 4.38
CA LEU A 74 1.40 -2.87 4.23
C LEU A 74 2.80 -2.25 4.19
N SER A 75 3.70 -2.73 5.04
CA SER A 75 5.10 -2.28 5.13
C SER A 75 5.79 -2.49 3.79
N ILE A 76 5.85 -3.73 3.33
CA ILE A 76 6.61 -4.11 2.13
C ILE A 76 6.02 -3.51 0.85
N ASN A 77 4.69 -3.45 0.71
CA ASN A 77 4.07 -2.88 -0.49
C ASN A 77 4.28 -1.35 -0.57
N THR A 78 4.19 -0.65 0.56
CA THR A 78 4.43 0.80 0.59
C THR A 78 5.90 1.09 0.32
N GLN A 79 6.82 0.34 0.96
CA GLN A 79 8.26 0.52 0.82
C GLN A 79 8.80 0.07 -0.55
N LEU A 80 8.08 -0.80 -1.27
CA LEU A 80 8.40 -1.11 -2.66
C LEU A 80 8.31 0.18 -3.50
N LEU A 81 7.22 0.92 -3.36
CA LEU A 81 6.84 2.03 -4.24
C LEU A 81 7.28 3.41 -3.73
N ALA A 82 7.64 3.55 -2.45
CA ALA A 82 7.99 4.83 -1.85
C ALA A 82 9.07 4.72 -0.76
N ARG A 83 9.73 5.84 -0.49
CA ARG A 83 10.43 6.08 0.78
C ARG A 83 9.40 6.56 1.81
N VAL A 84 9.50 6.06 3.04
CA VAL A 84 8.52 6.34 4.09
C VAL A 84 9.24 6.66 5.40
N ASP A 85 8.95 7.82 5.97
CA ASP A 85 9.56 8.29 7.21
C ASP A 85 8.49 8.61 8.26
N HIS A 86 8.73 8.19 9.51
CA HIS A 86 7.94 8.65 10.65
C HIS A 86 8.49 10.00 11.10
N LEU A 87 7.69 11.06 10.99
CA LEU A 87 8.15 12.42 11.27
C LEU A 87 7.96 12.80 12.74
N MET A 88 6.75 12.58 13.27
CA MET A 88 6.43 12.96 14.64
C MET A 88 5.22 12.22 15.21
N LYS A 89 5.11 12.26 16.54
CA LYS A 89 3.98 11.77 17.32
C LYS A 89 3.00 12.92 17.55
N VAL A 90 1.70 12.65 17.43
CA VAL A 90 0.63 13.63 17.72
C VAL A 90 -0.30 13.07 18.79
N SER A 91 -0.40 13.79 19.91
CA SER A 91 -1.29 13.42 21.01
C SER A 91 -2.76 13.54 20.59
N LYS A 92 -3.60 12.61 21.05
CA LYS A 92 -5.05 12.66 20.88
C LYS A 92 -5.70 13.95 21.42
N ASN A 93 -5.04 14.63 22.35
CA ASN A 93 -5.53 15.89 22.94
C ASN A 93 -5.50 17.07 21.95
N ASN A 94 -4.80 16.93 20.81
CA ASN A 94 -4.76 17.94 19.75
C ASN A 94 -5.95 17.87 18.79
N PHE A 95 -6.94 17.02 19.05
CA PHE A 95 -8.10 16.81 18.19
C PHE A 95 -9.41 17.19 18.88
N LYS A 96 -10.39 17.61 18.10
CA LYS A 96 -11.76 17.89 18.56
C LYS A 96 -12.77 17.16 17.65
N PRO A 97 -13.50 16.14 18.15
CA PRO A 97 -13.31 15.46 19.45
C PRO A 97 -12.01 14.63 19.50
N PRO A 98 -11.47 14.32 20.69
CA PRO A 98 -10.29 13.47 20.83
C PRO A 98 -10.53 12.04 20.30
N PRO A 99 -9.64 11.48 19.46
CA PRO A 99 -9.70 10.07 19.10
C PRO A 99 -9.35 9.18 20.30
N LYS A 100 -9.72 7.89 20.21
CA LYS A 100 -9.40 6.89 21.24
C LYS A 100 -7.91 6.52 21.30
N VAL A 101 -7.15 6.82 20.25
CA VAL A 101 -5.76 6.39 20.08
C VAL A 101 -4.86 7.55 19.69
N GLU A 102 -3.56 7.35 19.89
CA GLU A 102 -2.51 8.26 19.47
C GLU A 102 -2.37 8.33 17.94
N SER A 103 -1.90 9.46 17.42
CA SER A 103 -1.64 9.67 16.00
C SER A 103 -0.16 9.86 15.70
N SER A 104 0.20 9.78 14.43
CA SER A 104 1.55 9.99 13.89
C SER A 104 1.48 10.69 12.56
N VAL A 105 2.44 11.56 12.29
CA VAL A 105 2.67 12.13 10.96
C VAL A 105 3.76 11.32 10.25
N VAL A 106 3.49 10.96 9.00
CA VAL A 106 4.36 10.17 8.12
C VAL A 106 4.61 10.94 6.83
N ARG A 107 5.84 10.92 6.34
CA ARG A 107 6.19 11.39 4.99
C ARG A 107 6.25 10.20 4.05
N ILE A 108 5.63 10.32 2.87
CA ILE A 108 5.71 9.34 1.78
C ILE A 108 6.25 10.05 0.53
N GLU A 109 7.34 9.53 -0.03
CA GLU A 109 7.96 10.02 -1.26
C GLU A 109 7.97 8.90 -2.30
N PRO A 110 7.18 8.99 -3.39
CA PRO A 110 7.17 7.99 -4.44
C PRO A 110 8.57 7.79 -5.04
N LYS A 111 8.94 6.54 -5.31
CA LYS A 111 10.14 6.24 -6.09
C LYS A 111 9.87 6.55 -7.56
N ASN A 112 10.70 7.42 -8.13
CA ASN A 112 10.63 7.78 -9.54
C ASN A 112 12.04 7.66 -10.16
N PRO A 113 12.27 6.71 -11.10
CA PRO A 113 11.31 5.74 -11.59
C PRO A 113 10.94 4.69 -10.51
N PRO A 114 9.72 4.11 -10.58
CA PRO A 114 9.37 2.99 -9.71
C PRO A 114 10.12 1.73 -10.16
N PRO A 115 10.29 0.72 -9.29
CA PRO A 115 10.80 -0.57 -9.71
C PRO A 115 9.96 -1.14 -10.87
N PRO A 116 10.58 -1.81 -11.87
CA PRO A 116 9.88 -2.39 -13.01
C PRO A 116 9.19 -3.71 -12.61
N ILE A 117 8.24 -3.62 -11.68
CA ILE A 117 7.52 -4.76 -11.10
C ILE A 117 6.04 -4.61 -11.38
N ASN A 118 5.41 -5.67 -11.89
CA ASN A 118 3.95 -5.75 -11.96
C ASN A 118 3.37 -5.80 -10.54
N PHE A 119 2.76 -4.69 -10.10
CA PHE A 119 2.25 -4.57 -8.73
C PHE A 119 1.16 -5.61 -8.41
N GLN A 120 0.37 -6.04 -9.39
CA GLN A 120 -0.69 -7.02 -9.17
C GLN A 120 -0.10 -8.40 -8.84
N GLU A 121 0.92 -8.84 -9.59
CA GLU A 121 1.63 -10.09 -9.31
C GLU A 121 2.40 -10.02 -7.98
N TRP A 122 3.04 -8.88 -7.73
CA TRP A 122 3.72 -8.61 -6.47
C TRP A 122 2.78 -8.72 -5.27
N ASP A 123 1.64 -8.00 -5.26
CA ASP A 123 0.69 -8.09 -4.14
C ASP A 123 0.10 -9.50 -4.02
N GLY A 124 -0.08 -10.21 -5.13
CA GLY A 124 -0.50 -11.61 -5.14
C GLY A 124 0.46 -12.51 -4.36
N LEU A 125 1.75 -12.45 -4.69
CA LEU A 125 2.81 -13.20 -3.98
C LEU A 125 2.91 -12.77 -2.50
N VAL A 126 2.95 -11.47 -2.24
CA VAL A 126 3.07 -10.94 -0.88
C VAL A 126 1.85 -11.31 -0.05
N ARG A 127 0.64 -11.32 -0.63
CA ARG A 127 -0.57 -11.79 0.04
C ARG A 127 -0.39 -13.22 0.52
N ILE A 128 0.09 -14.14 -0.32
CA ILE A 128 0.36 -15.54 0.05
C ILE A 128 1.38 -15.61 1.19
N ALA A 129 2.50 -14.90 1.06
CA ALA A 129 3.59 -14.94 2.02
C ALA A 129 3.19 -14.42 3.42
N PHE A 130 2.31 -13.41 3.49
CA PHE A 130 1.97 -12.73 4.75
C PHE A 130 0.72 -13.27 5.46
N VAL A 131 0.00 -14.27 4.91
CA VAL A 131 -1.13 -14.92 5.64
C VAL A 131 -0.65 -15.49 6.97
N ARG A 132 0.51 -16.17 6.98
CA ARG A 132 1.17 -16.67 8.19
C ARG A 132 2.63 -16.20 8.22
N LYS A 133 2.83 -14.91 8.45
CA LYS A 133 4.17 -14.26 8.39
C LYS A 133 5.26 -14.90 9.27
N ASN A 134 4.90 -15.68 10.29
CA ASN A 134 5.82 -16.38 11.20
C ASN A 134 6.05 -17.86 10.81
N LYS A 135 5.62 -18.28 9.62
CA LYS A 135 5.85 -19.63 9.07
C LYS A 135 6.74 -19.55 7.84
N THR A 136 7.35 -20.67 7.47
CA THR A 136 8.20 -20.75 6.28
C THR A 136 7.38 -20.51 5.02
N LEU A 137 8.03 -19.98 3.98
CA LEU A 137 7.39 -19.81 2.66
C LEU A 137 6.83 -21.14 2.14
N ALA A 138 7.60 -22.23 2.27
CA ALA A 138 7.14 -23.57 1.89
C ALA A 138 5.80 -23.95 2.53
N ALA A 139 5.53 -23.56 3.78
CA ALA A 139 4.23 -23.80 4.41
C ALA A 139 3.11 -22.93 3.82
N SER A 140 3.41 -21.69 3.41
CA SER A 140 2.43 -20.78 2.79
C SER A 140 1.95 -21.29 1.41
N PHE A 141 2.81 -22.00 0.67
CA PHE A 141 2.48 -22.56 -0.65
C PHE A 141 1.80 -23.94 -0.62
N LYS A 142 1.63 -24.54 0.57
CA LYS A 142 0.94 -25.84 0.74
C LYS A 142 -0.58 -25.75 0.86
N SER A 143 -1.16 -24.54 0.85
CA SER A 143 -2.61 -24.37 0.88
C SER A 143 -3.22 -24.78 -0.47
N SER A 144 -4.31 -25.55 -0.45
CA SER A 144 -5.05 -25.95 -1.66
C SER A 144 -5.43 -24.75 -2.53
N ALA A 145 -5.95 -23.68 -1.92
CA ALA A 145 -6.30 -22.46 -2.63
C ALA A 145 -5.10 -21.81 -3.35
N VAL A 146 -3.89 -21.92 -2.80
CA VAL A 146 -2.68 -21.40 -3.45
C VAL A 146 -2.25 -22.32 -4.59
N GLN A 147 -2.32 -23.64 -4.40
CA GLN A 147 -1.98 -24.61 -5.44
C GLN A 147 -2.93 -24.48 -6.63
N GLU A 148 -4.24 -24.44 -6.40
CA GLU A 148 -5.26 -24.25 -7.44
C GLU A 148 -5.06 -22.94 -8.22
N LEU A 149 -4.76 -21.83 -7.53
CA LEU A 149 -4.47 -20.54 -8.15
C LEU A 149 -3.25 -20.63 -9.07
N LEU A 150 -2.15 -21.20 -8.58
CA LEU A 150 -0.90 -21.28 -9.33
C LEU A 150 -0.99 -22.27 -10.49
N GLU A 151 -1.66 -23.40 -10.29
CA GLU A 151 -1.88 -24.40 -11.33
C GLU A 151 -2.74 -23.82 -12.46
N LYS A 152 -3.82 -23.11 -12.13
CA LYS A 152 -4.64 -22.40 -13.13
C LYS A 152 -3.79 -21.43 -13.96
N ASN A 153 -2.97 -20.60 -13.31
CA ASN A 153 -2.10 -19.65 -14.00
C ASN A 153 -1.02 -20.37 -14.83
N TYR A 154 -0.49 -21.49 -14.34
CA TYR A 154 0.50 -22.28 -15.06
C TYR A 154 -0.08 -22.97 -16.30
N ARG A 155 -1.32 -23.47 -16.24
CA ARG A 155 -2.01 -24.01 -17.43
C ARG A 155 -2.22 -22.94 -18.50
N ILE A 156 -2.60 -21.72 -18.10
CA ILE A 156 -2.71 -20.58 -19.03
C ILE A 156 -1.35 -20.29 -19.68
N HIS A 157 -0.27 -20.24 -18.88
CA HIS A 157 1.09 -20.06 -19.39
C HIS A 157 1.48 -21.17 -20.40
N CYS A 158 1.24 -22.43 -20.06
CA CYS A 158 1.51 -23.57 -20.93
C CYS A 158 0.79 -23.44 -22.28
N SER A 159 -0.50 -23.05 -22.27
CA SER A 159 -1.31 -22.82 -23.47
C SER A 159 -0.76 -21.68 -24.33
N LEU A 160 -0.40 -20.54 -23.71
CA LEU A 160 0.13 -19.38 -24.42
C LEU A 160 1.51 -19.63 -25.05
N HIS A 161 2.30 -20.53 -24.46
CA HIS A 161 3.68 -20.80 -24.89
C HIS A 161 3.85 -22.17 -25.57
N ASN A 162 2.76 -22.89 -25.87
CA ASN A 162 2.78 -24.24 -26.45
C ASN A 162 3.66 -25.24 -25.68
N VAL A 163 3.67 -25.13 -24.34
CA VAL A 163 4.37 -26.06 -23.44
C VAL A 163 3.37 -27.11 -22.94
N LEU A 164 3.78 -28.38 -22.87
CA LEU A 164 2.93 -29.42 -22.29
C LEU A 164 2.76 -29.18 -20.78
N SER A 165 1.51 -29.04 -20.33
CA SER A 165 1.21 -29.00 -18.90
C SER A 165 1.35 -30.41 -18.31
N PHE A 166 2.23 -30.58 -17.33
CA PHE A 166 2.29 -31.80 -16.52
C PHE A 166 1.00 -31.89 -15.69
N GLY A 167 0.06 -32.75 -16.12
CA GLY A 167 -1.23 -32.93 -15.47
C GLY A 167 -2.37 -33.41 -16.37
N GLY A 168 -2.12 -33.64 -17.67
CA GLY A 168 -3.05 -34.32 -18.56
C GLY A 168 -2.74 -35.81 -18.69
N ILE A 169 -3.30 -36.63 -17.79
CA ILE A 169 -3.76 -37.99 -18.10
C ILE A 169 -5.25 -38.00 -17.79
#